data_AF-A0A257UUA0-F1
#
_entry.id   AF-A0A257UUA0-F1
#
_cell.length_a   1.000
_cell.length_b   1.000
_cell.length_c   1.000
_cell.angle_alpha   90.00
_cell.angle_beta   90.00
_cell.angle_gamma   90.00
#
_symmetry.space_group_name_H-M   'P 1'
#
loop_
_entity.id
_entity.type
_entity.pdbx_description
1 polymer ?
#
loop_
_entity_poly.entity_id
_entity_poly.type
_entity_poly.pdbx_seq_one_letter_code
_entity_poly.pdbx_strand_id
1 'polypeptide(L)'
;MALLSRHPNVNIVAGMSSSSDSAARPLPRLARVWNGQLEPLDVAKLAANTDVTFLALPEKAAADVAAPLLAAGVKVIDLSGAFRIRDAADRAHWYPGTTTLPAGTAYGLVEHYARDIVKARLIACPGCYPTAALLSLLPLAKAGLLDVSSGIVIDAKSGISGAGRTANDRTHFSENHGSVSAYGVFGHRHVAEMQQELGLATGLAASVLSDAVNFVP
;
A
#
# COMPACT_ATOMS: atom_id res chain seq x y z
N MET A 1 -7.41 8.97 8.38
CA MET A 1 -8.33 9.78 9.21
C MET A 1 -7.62 10.63 10.25
N ALA A 2 -6.96 10.08 11.28
CA ALA A 2 -6.33 10.89 12.33
C ALA A 2 -5.42 12.04 11.83
N LEU A 3 -4.63 11.79 10.76
CA LEU A 3 -3.83 12.81 10.09
C LEU A 3 -4.70 13.85 9.35
N LEU A 4 -5.63 13.38 8.53
CA LEU A 4 -6.52 14.23 7.72
C LEU A 4 -7.41 15.13 8.57
N SER A 5 -7.89 14.65 9.71
CA SER A 5 -8.74 15.40 10.65
C SER A 5 -8.05 16.65 11.22
N ARG A 6 -6.73 16.73 11.11
CA ARG A 6 -5.91 17.86 11.59
C ARG A 6 -5.30 18.66 10.45
N HIS A 7 -5.58 18.28 9.21
CA HIS A 7 -4.97 18.91 8.05
C HIS A 7 -5.79 20.16 7.65
N PRO A 8 -5.18 21.35 7.58
CA PRO A 8 -5.92 22.61 7.45
C PRO A 8 -6.70 22.73 6.12
N ASN A 9 -6.24 22.03 5.08
CA ASN A 9 -6.83 22.08 3.75
C ASN A 9 -7.62 20.80 3.39
N VAL A 10 -7.99 19.98 4.39
CA VAL A 10 -8.78 18.76 4.14
C VAL A 10 -10.02 18.80 5.02
N ASN A 11 -11.19 18.62 4.38
CA ASN A 11 -12.44 18.35 5.06
C ASN A 11 -12.82 16.88 4.88
N ILE A 12 -13.01 16.14 5.99
CA ILE A 12 -13.46 14.75 5.92
C ILE A 12 -14.98 14.73 5.78
N VAL A 13 -15.46 14.52 4.56
CA VAL A 13 -16.90 14.48 4.23
C VAL A 13 -17.54 13.11 4.42
N ALA A 14 -16.75 12.03 4.36
CA ALA A 14 -17.24 10.67 4.53
C ALA A 14 -16.17 9.75 5.12
N GLY A 15 -16.62 8.75 5.88
CA GLY A 15 -15.83 7.62 6.32
C GLY A 15 -16.66 6.36 6.13
N MET A 16 -16.13 5.35 5.45
CA MET A 16 -16.90 4.14 5.13
C MET A 16 -16.17 2.86 5.55
N SER A 17 -16.94 1.84 5.93
CA SER A 17 -16.46 0.48 6.09
C SER A 17 -16.26 -0.20 4.73
N SER A 18 -15.56 -1.34 4.73
CA SER A 18 -15.28 -2.11 3.51
C SER A 18 -16.47 -2.88 2.95
N SER A 19 -17.63 -2.87 3.63
CA SER A 19 -18.85 -3.58 3.22
C SER A 19 -20.06 -2.64 3.26
N SER A 20 -20.97 -2.84 2.32
CA SER A 20 -22.27 -2.16 2.21
C SER A 20 -23.28 -2.60 3.29
N ASP A 21 -23.06 -3.76 3.91
CA ASP A 21 -23.98 -4.33 4.91
C ASP A 21 -23.58 -3.99 6.34
N SER A 22 -22.51 -3.21 6.50
CA SER A 22 -22.02 -2.78 7.80
C SER A 22 -22.93 -1.73 8.42
N ALA A 23 -23.25 -1.90 9.70
CA ALA A 23 -23.96 -0.87 10.45
C ALA A 23 -23.10 0.39 10.65
N ALA A 24 -23.75 1.54 10.60
CA ALA A 24 -23.10 2.80 10.92
C ALA A 24 -22.56 2.77 12.36
N ARG A 25 -21.29 3.16 12.55
CA ARG A 25 -20.66 3.10 13.87
C ARG A 25 -19.61 4.18 14.09
N PRO A 26 -19.45 4.70 15.33
CA PRO A 26 -18.39 5.65 15.63
C PRO A 26 -16.99 5.00 15.56
N LEU A 27 -15.96 5.85 15.56
CA LEU A 27 -14.58 5.46 15.83
C LEU A 27 -14.11 6.07 17.16
N PRO A 28 -14.31 5.38 18.31
CA PRO A 28 -13.98 5.93 19.63
C PRO A 28 -12.53 6.41 19.76
N ARG A 29 -11.58 5.73 19.11
CA ARG A 29 -10.16 6.14 19.10
C ARG A 29 -9.92 7.49 18.44
N LEU A 30 -10.84 7.96 17.61
CA LEU A 30 -10.76 9.25 16.92
C LEU A 30 -11.68 10.31 17.52
N ALA A 31 -12.43 10.03 18.59
CA ALA A 31 -13.44 10.93 19.15
C ALA A 31 -12.91 12.31 19.58
N ARG A 32 -11.59 12.48 19.73
CA ARG A 32 -10.94 13.77 20.03
C ARG A 32 -10.60 14.62 18.80
N VAL A 33 -10.69 14.03 17.61
CA VAL A 33 -10.27 14.67 16.34
C VAL A 33 -11.31 14.52 15.24
N TRP A 34 -12.28 13.62 15.39
CA TRP A 34 -13.33 13.38 14.42
C TRP A 34 -14.57 12.83 15.11
N ASN A 35 -15.71 13.51 14.90
CA ASN A 35 -16.99 13.19 15.52
C ASN A 35 -17.96 12.45 14.58
N GLY A 36 -17.49 12.05 13.39
CA GLY A 36 -18.30 11.32 12.43
C GLY A 36 -18.44 9.82 12.76
N GLN A 37 -19.20 9.13 11.92
CA GLN A 37 -19.36 7.69 11.96
C GLN A 37 -18.84 7.07 10.67
N LEU A 38 -18.38 5.81 10.77
CA LEU A 38 -18.22 4.98 9.60
C LEU A 38 -19.60 4.57 9.12
N GLU A 39 -19.88 4.82 7.85
CA GLU A 39 -21.07 4.40 7.12
C GLU A 39 -20.78 3.14 6.29
N PRO A 40 -21.80 2.40 5.84
CA PRO A 40 -21.58 1.35 4.85
C PRO A 40 -20.99 1.91 3.55
N LEU A 41 -20.29 1.06 2.79
CA LEU A 41 -19.68 1.46 1.53
C LEU A 41 -20.76 1.89 0.52
N ASP A 42 -20.67 3.12 0.05
CA ASP A 42 -21.48 3.67 -1.04
C ASP A 42 -20.57 4.40 -2.03
N VAL A 43 -20.23 3.70 -3.12
CA VAL A 43 -19.32 4.20 -4.16
C VAL A 43 -19.92 5.38 -4.92
N ALA A 44 -21.24 5.39 -5.12
CA ALA A 44 -21.91 6.48 -5.83
C ALA A 44 -21.85 7.77 -4.99
N LYS A 45 -22.08 7.65 -3.67
CA LYS A 45 -21.93 8.77 -2.74
C LYS A 45 -20.49 9.29 -2.69
N LEU A 46 -19.48 8.42 -2.71
CA LEU A 46 -18.08 8.84 -2.78
C LEU A 46 -17.77 9.56 -4.09
N ALA A 47 -18.19 9.00 -5.22
CA ALA A 47 -17.99 9.59 -6.54
C ALA A 47 -18.61 10.99 -6.67
N ALA A 48 -19.80 11.20 -6.10
CA ALA A 48 -20.51 12.46 -6.20
C ALA A 48 -20.01 13.55 -5.23
N ASN A 49 -19.42 13.17 -4.09
CA ASN A 49 -19.17 14.11 -2.98
C ASN A 49 -17.71 14.25 -2.56
N THR A 50 -16.74 13.68 -3.30
CA THR A 50 -15.32 13.73 -2.92
C THR A 50 -14.41 14.17 -4.05
N ASP A 51 -13.43 15.03 -3.74
CA ASP A 51 -12.33 15.36 -4.65
C ASP A 51 -11.23 14.29 -4.62
N VAL A 52 -11.01 13.72 -3.44
CA VAL A 52 -9.97 12.72 -3.14
C VAL A 52 -10.54 11.63 -2.24
N THR A 53 -10.33 10.37 -2.61
CA THR A 53 -10.71 9.20 -1.81
C THR A 53 -9.49 8.35 -1.45
N PHE A 54 -9.37 7.98 -0.18
CA PHE A 54 -8.36 7.03 0.31
C PHE A 54 -8.96 5.63 0.42
N LEU A 55 -8.35 4.65 -0.25
CA LEU A 55 -8.79 3.25 -0.18
C LEU A 55 -7.92 2.50 0.82
N ALA A 56 -8.45 2.27 2.02
CA ALA A 56 -7.85 1.38 3.03
C ALA A 56 -8.59 0.03 3.03
N LEU A 57 -8.67 -0.58 1.84
CA LEU A 57 -9.45 -1.78 1.55
C LEU A 57 -8.53 -2.98 1.26
N PRO A 58 -9.03 -4.22 1.38
CA PRO A 58 -8.40 -5.38 0.75
C PRO A 58 -8.25 -5.15 -0.76
N GLU A 59 -7.24 -5.79 -1.36
CA GLU A 59 -6.73 -5.45 -2.69
C GLU A 59 -7.79 -5.61 -3.78
N LYS A 60 -8.57 -6.70 -3.75
CA LYS A 60 -9.68 -6.89 -4.71
C LYS A 60 -10.74 -5.79 -4.58
N ALA A 61 -11.13 -5.45 -3.34
CA ALA A 61 -12.13 -4.42 -3.10
C ALA A 61 -11.61 -3.03 -3.50
N ALA A 62 -10.32 -2.75 -3.28
CA ALA A 62 -9.69 -1.52 -3.76
C ALA A 62 -9.73 -1.44 -5.30
N ALA A 63 -9.44 -2.56 -5.99
CA ALA A 63 -9.53 -2.64 -7.45
C ALA A 63 -10.96 -2.36 -7.97
N ASP A 64 -11.96 -2.99 -7.36
CA ASP A 64 -13.38 -2.83 -7.73
C ASP A 64 -13.87 -1.38 -7.50
N VAL A 65 -13.43 -0.73 -6.40
CA VAL A 65 -13.88 0.63 -6.02
C VAL A 65 -13.12 1.73 -6.77
N ALA A 66 -11.85 1.54 -7.09
CA ALA A 66 -11.05 2.59 -7.73
C ALA A 66 -11.55 2.96 -9.13
N ALA A 67 -11.97 1.97 -9.93
CA ALA A 67 -12.40 2.18 -11.31
C ALA A 67 -13.57 3.18 -11.45
N PRO A 68 -14.73 3.01 -10.77
CA PRO A 68 -15.82 3.96 -10.84
C PRO A 68 -15.47 5.35 -10.28
N LEU A 69 -14.61 5.43 -9.24
CA LEU A 69 -14.17 6.71 -8.70
C LEU A 69 -13.31 7.48 -9.70
N LEU A 70 -12.36 6.81 -10.35
CA LEU A 70 -11.52 7.40 -11.38
C LEU A 70 -12.35 7.86 -12.59
N ALA A 71 -13.35 7.07 -12.99
CA ALA A 71 -14.28 7.45 -14.06
C ALA A 71 -15.10 8.71 -13.73
N ALA A 72 -15.42 8.92 -12.45
CA ALA A 72 -16.07 10.15 -11.96
C ALA A 72 -15.09 11.33 -11.78
N GLY A 73 -13.79 11.17 -12.08
CA GLY A 73 -12.79 12.22 -11.95
C GLY A 73 -12.20 12.39 -10.54
N VAL A 74 -12.59 11.52 -9.59
CA VAL A 74 -12.07 11.54 -8.21
C VAL A 74 -10.61 11.10 -8.20
N LYS A 75 -9.76 11.81 -7.44
CA LYS A 75 -8.39 11.35 -7.19
C LYS A 75 -8.39 10.21 -6.18
N VAL A 76 -7.73 9.11 -6.50
CA VAL A 76 -7.69 7.91 -5.65
C VAL A 76 -6.29 7.74 -5.06
N ILE A 77 -6.23 7.54 -3.75
CA ILE A 77 -5.01 7.17 -3.01
C ILE A 77 -5.25 5.78 -2.42
N ASP A 78 -4.68 4.74 -3.04
CA ASP A 78 -4.84 3.36 -2.60
C ASP A 78 -3.74 2.96 -1.62
N LEU A 79 -4.13 2.49 -0.43
CA LEU A 79 -3.22 1.98 0.60
C LEU A 79 -3.03 0.47 0.49
N SER A 80 -3.81 -0.21 -0.35
CA SER A 80 -3.68 -1.63 -0.62
C SER A 80 -2.48 -1.93 -1.53
N GLY A 81 -2.27 -3.21 -1.86
CA GLY A 81 -1.27 -3.66 -2.84
C GLY A 81 -1.75 -3.67 -4.30
N ALA A 82 -3.04 -3.41 -4.56
CA ALA A 82 -3.69 -3.66 -5.85
C ALA A 82 -2.93 -3.07 -7.05
N PHE A 83 -2.51 -1.81 -6.92
CA PHE A 83 -1.96 -1.03 -8.03
C PHE A 83 -0.46 -0.76 -7.95
N ARG A 84 0.26 -1.45 -7.05
CA ARG A 84 1.70 -1.20 -6.81
C ARG A 84 2.61 -1.80 -7.90
N ILE A 85 2.21 -2.95 -8.44
CA ILE A 85 3.04 -3.74 -9.36
C ILE A 85 2.72 -3.38 -10.82
N ARG A 86 3.76 -2.96 -11.55
CA ARG A 86 3.68 -2.48 -12.93
C ARG A 86 3.59 -3.63 -13.92
N ASP A 87 4.49 -4.61 -13.77
CA ASP A 87 4.50 -5.78 -14.64
C ASP A 87 3.20 -6.58 -14.50
N ALA A 88 2.64 -7.00 -15.63
CA ALA A 88 1.34 -7.65 -15.66
C ALA A 88 1.40 -9.09 -15.14
N ALA A 89 2.49 -9.81 -15.40
CA ALA A 89 2.67 -11.19 -14.92
C ALA A 89 2.91 -11.20 -13.40
N ASP A 90 3.77 -10.32 -12.90
CA ASP A 90 4.00 -10.19 -11.46
C ASP A 90 2.73 -9.74 -10.73
N ARG A 91 1.98 -8.80 -11.30
CA ARG A 91 0.71 -8.37 -10.71
C ARG A 91 -0.31 -9.51 -10.71
N ALA A 92 -0.41 -10.29 -11.79
CA ALA A 92 -1.32 -11.45 -11.83
C ALA A 92 -0.94 -12.51 -10.78
N HIS A 93 0.36 -12.69 -10.51
CA HIS A 93 0.85 -13.61 -9.49
C HIS A 93 0.56 -13.12 -8.06
N TRP A 94 0.95 -11.88 -7.74
CA TRP A 94 0.87 -11.34 -6.38
C TRP A 94 -0.50 -10.77 -6.01
N TYR A 95 -1.24 -10.26 -6.99
CA TYR A 95 -2.52 -9.56 -6.82
C TYR A 95 -3.53 -9.93 -7.93
N PRO A 96 -3.95 -11.20 -8.02
CA PRO A 96 -4.81 -11.70 -9.10
C PRO A 96 -6.18 -11.00 -9.19
N GLY A 97 -6.62 -10.35 -8.11
CA GLY A 97 -7.83 -9.51 -8.11
C GLY A 97 -7.70 -8.20 -8.88
N THR A 98 -6.50 -7.81 -9.32
CA THR A 98 -6.24 -6.55 -10.05
C THR A 98 -5.80 -6.85 -11.48
N THR A 99 -6.77 -6.92 -12.38
CA THR A 99 -6.54 -7.29 -13.79
C THR A 99 -5.94 -6.16 -14.61
N THR A 100 -6.21 -4.90 -14.24
CA THR A 100 -5.77 -3.72 -15.00
C THR A 100 -5.06 -2.73 -14.09
N LEU A 101 -4.02 -2.09 -14.61
CA LEU A 101 -3.35 -0.96 -13.99
C LEU A 101 -3.73 0.31 -14.76
N PRO A 102 -4.49 1.24 -14.18
CA PRO A 102 -4.84 2.49 -14.85
C PRO A 102 -3.59 3.26 -15.30
N ALA A 103 -3.63 3.80 -16.52
CA ALA A 103 -2.52 4.57 -17.06
C ALA A 103 -2.25 5.83 -16.20
N GLY A 104 -0.97 6.15 -16.00
CA GLY A 104 -0.56 7.27 -15.16
C GLY A 104 -0.72 7.03 -13.66
N THR A 105 -0.91 5.77 -13.22
CA THR A 105 -0.79 5.40 -11.81
C THR A 105 0.62 5.67 -11.32
N ALA A 106 0.76 6.42 -10.22
CA ALA A 106 2.05 6.69 -9.59
C ALA A 106 2.28 5.79 -8.38
N TYR A 107 3.50 5.30 -8.22
CA TYR A 107 3.94 4.66 -6.98
C TYR A 107 4.23 5.74 -5.93
N GLY A 108 3.59 5.65 -4.76
CA GLY A 108 3.50 6.72 -3.77
C GLY A 108 4.74 6.97 -2.93
N LEU A 109 5.94 6.66 -3.41
CA LEU A 109 7.21 6.93 -2.73
C LEU A 109 7.72 8.32 -3.14
N VAL A 110 7.35 9.34 -2.36
CA VAL A 110 7.47 10.76 -2.73
C VAL A 110 8.92 11.18 -3.04
N GLU A 111 9.90 10.68 -2.29
CA GLU A 111 11.32 10.94 -2.46
C GLU A 111 11.83 10.55 -3.86
N HIS A 112 11.13 9.64 -4.54
CA HIS A 112 11.48 9.17 -5.88
C HIS A 112 10.50 9.64 -6.96
N TYR A 113 9.20 9.68 -6.65
CA TYR A 113 8.13 9.84 -7.64
C TYR A 113 7.32 11.14 -7.48
N ALA A 114 7.82 12.15 -6.77
CA ALA A 114 7.11 13.42 -6.54
C ALA A 114 6.47 14.01 -7.82
N ARG A 115 7.20 14.03 -8.94
CA ARG A 115 6.71 14.59 -10.21
C ARG A 115 5.53 13.79 -10.79
N ASP A 116 5.56 12.48 -10.67
CA ASP A 116 4.50 11.60 -11.18
C ASP A 116 3.27 11.68 -10.26
N ILE A 117 3.48 11.73 -8.94
CA ILE A 117 2.43 11.85 -7.93
C ILE A 117 1.61 13.15 -8.11
N VAL A 118 2.25 14.26 -8.47
CA VAL A 118 1.55 15.53 -8.74
C VAL A 118 0.54 15.36 -9.89
N LYS A 119 0.89 14.60 -10.93
CA LYS A 119 0.08 14.42 -12.15
C LYS A 119 -0.92 13.27 -12.04
N ALA A 120 -0.63 12.26 -11.23
CA ALA A 120 -1.39 11.03 -11.17
C ALA A 120 -2.81 11.24 -10.62
N ARG A 121 -3.80 10.55 -11.19
CA ARG A 121 -5.15 10.43 -10.63
C ARG A 121 -5.28 9.25 -9.67
N LEU A 122 -4.46 8.22 -9.85
CA LEU A 122 -4.35 7.08 -8.94
C LEU A 122 -2.93 7.03 -8.36
N ILE A 123 -2.84 7.06 -7.03
CA ILE A 123 -1.57 6.93 -6.30
C ILE A 123 -1.63 5.61 -5.52
N ALA A 124 -0.73 4.68 -5.83
CA ALA A 124 -0.57 3.43 -5.11
C ALA A 124 0.46 3.62 -3.99
N CYS A 125 0.02 3.74 -2.75
CA CYS A 125 0.92 3.89 -1.61
C CYS A 125 1.79 2.64 -1.46
N PRO A 126 3.10 2.81 -1.21
CA PRO A 126 4.02 1.70 -1.04
C PRO A 126 3.68 0.84 0.19
N GLY A 127 4.10 -0.42 0.15
CA GLY A 127 4.10 -1.25 1.36
C GLY A 127 5.01 -0.68 2.45
N CYS A 128 4.73 -1.00 3.72
CA CYS A 128 5.53 -0.51 4.85
C CYS A 128 7.00 -0.96 4.79
N TYR A 129 7.25 -2.24 4.52
CA TYR A 129 8.61 -2.77 4.36
C TYR A 129 9.31 -2.24 3.10
N PRO A 130 8.68 -2.23 1.90
CA PRO A 130 9.24 -1.59 0.72
C PRO A 130 9.64 -0.15 0.97
N THR A 131 8.83 0.63 1.69
CA THR A 131 9.18 2.02 2.04
C THR A 131 10.52 2.09 2.78
N ALA A 132 10.69 1.33 3.85
CA ALA A 132 11.94 1.34 4.63
C ALA A 132 13.15 0.81 3.84
N ALA A 133 12.96 -0.31 3.12
CA ALA A 133 14.02 -0.93 2.33
C ALA A 133 14.46 -0.03 1.17
N LEU A 134 13.51 0.51 0.40
CA LEU A 134 13.81 1.31 -0.78
C LEU A 134 14.41 2.66 -0.43
N LEU A 135 13.96 3.32 0.64
CA LEU A 135 14.61 4.56 1.10
C LEU A 135 16.08 4.32 1.50
N SER A 136 16.40 3.13 1.99
CA SER A 136 17.77 2.75 2.36
C SER A 136 18.62 2.35 1.15
N LEU A 137 18.04 1.61 0.20
CA LEU A 137 18.78 0.95 -0.88
C LEU A 137 18.82 1.74 -2.19
N LEU A 138 17.78 2.52 -2.52
CA LEU A 138 17.71 3.21 -3.81
C LEU A 138 18.87 4.21 -4.04
N PRO A 139 19.36 4.97 -3.04
CA PRO A 139 20.54 5.81 -3.23
C PRO A 139 21.79 5.01 -3.61
N LEU A 140 22.01 3.86 -2.97
CA LEU A 140 23.14 2.97 -3.26
C LEU A 140 23.00 2.32 -4.64
N ALA A 141 21.79 1.90 -4.99
CA ALA A 141 21.46 1.32 -6.30
C ALA A 141 21.79 2.29 -7.44
N LYS A 142 21.31 3.54 -7.33
CA LYS A 142 21.54 4.60 -8.33
C LYS A 142 23.01 5.00 -8.45
N ALA A 143 23.77 4.89 -7.36
CA ALA A 143 25.21 5.16 -7.35
C ALA A 143 26.05 3.97 -7.86
N GLY A 144 25.43 2.83 -8.20
CA GLY A 144 26.15 1.63 -8.62
C GLY A 144 26.95 0.97 -7.49
N LEU A 145 26.56 1.19 -6.24
CA LEU A 145 27.27 0.69 -5.05
C LEU A 145 26.67 -0.61 -4.49
N LEU A 146 25.59 -1.11 -5.08
CA LEU A 146 25.02 -2.41 -4.71
C LEU A 146 25.63 -3.50 -5.58
N ASP A 147 26.34 -4.42 -4.95
CA ASP A 147 26.71 -5.68 -5.58
C ASP A 147 25.52 -6.65 -5.55
N VAL A 148 24.69 -6.55 -6.58
CA VAL A 148 23.53 -7.44 -6.78
C VAL A 148 23.93 -8.89 -6.99
N SER A 149 25.16 -9.17 -7.44
CA SER A 149 25.61 -10.54 -7.73
C SER A 149 25.87 -11.34 -6.47
N SER A 150 26.21 -10.65 -5.37
CA SER A 150 26.33 -11.22 -4.04
C SER A 150 24.97 -11.39 -3.32
N GLY A 151 23.88 -10.87 -3.90
CA GLY A 151 22.56 -10.85 -3.29
C GLY A 151 22.35 -9.69 -2.31
N ILE A 152 21.10 -9.29 -2.14
CA ILE A 152 20.64 -8.25 -1.22
C ILE A 152 19.78 -8.92 -0.15
N VAL A 153 20.22 -8.90 1.10
CA VAL A 153 19.46 -9.45 2.23
C VAL A 153 18.77 -8.32 2.99
N ILE A 154 17.45 -8.37 3.06
CA ILE A 154 16.61 -7.45 3.81
C ILE A 154 15.98 -8.25 4.96
N ASP A 155 16.58 -8.14 6.14
CA ASP A 155 16.03 -8.71 7.38
C ASP A 155 15.43 -7.56 8.23
N ALA A 156 14.11 -7.42 8.14
CA ALA A 156 13.38 -6.27 8.64
C ALA A 156 12.46 -6.64 9.80
N LYS A 157 12.37 -5.78 10.81
CA LYS A 157 11.57 -6.02 12.02
C LYS A 157 10.41 -5.02 12.06
N SER A 158 9.20 -5.50 12.38
CA SER A 158 8.00 -4.65 12.51
C SER A 158 7.26 -4.93 13.81
N GLY A 159 6.56 -3.91 14.31
CA GLY A 159 5.52 -4.11 15.32
C GLY A 159 4.27 -4.80 14.74
N ILE A 160 3.45 -5.39 15.62
CA ILE A 160 2.30 -6.23 15.24
C ILE A 160 1.21 -5.50 14.45
N SER A 161 1.14 -4.16 14.53
CA SER A 161 0.15 -3.37 13.79
C SER A 161 0.26 -3.52 12.27
N GLY A 162 1.43 -3.90 11.76
CA GLY A 162 1.64 -4.19 10.33
C GLY A 162 0.84 -5.38 9.82
N ALA A 163 0.45 -6.32 10.70
CA ALA A 163 -0.38 -7.46 10.35
C ALA A 163 -1.88 -7.10 10.18
N GLY A 164 -2.24 -5.84 10.43
CA GLY A 164 -3.61 -5.36 10.36
C GLY A 164 -4.41 -5.61 11.64
N ARG A 165 -5.73 -5.44 11.55
CA ARG A 165 -6.65 -5.49 12.69
C ARG A 165 -7.26 -6.88 12.94
N THR A 166 -7.29 -7.74 11.92
CA THR A 166 -7.95 -9.04 11.98
C THR A 166 -7.21 -9.97 12.94
N ALA A 167 -7.91 -10.46 13.96
CA ALA A 167 -7.36 -11.42 14.89
C ALA A 167 -7.15 -12.78 14.21
N ASN A 168 -6.03 -13.41 14.53
CA ASN A 168 -5.60 -14.74 14.13
C ASN A 168 -4.57 -15.24 15.15
N ASP A 169 -4.21 -16.52 15.07
CA ASP A 169 -3.28 -17.19 15.99
C ASP A 169 -2.00 -16.40 16.23
N ARG A 170 -1.44 -15.76 15.19
CA ARG A 170 -0.19 -15.01 15.27
C ARG A 170 -0.32 -13.59 15.82
N THR A 171 -1.54 -13.08 15.95
CA THR A 171 -1.83 -11.71 16.41
C THR A 171 -2.44 -11.65 17.81
N HIS A 172 -2.68 -12.81 18.43
CA HIS A 172 -3.09 -12.86 19.83
C HIS A 172 -2.01 -12.28 20.73
N PHE A 173 -2.42 -11.46 21.70
CA PHE A 173 -1.50 -10.82 22.64
C PHE A 173 -0.63 -11.85 23.36
N SER A 174 -1.23 -12.95 23.82
CA SER A 174 -0.52 -14.02 24.54
C SER A 174 0.56 -14.71 23.71
N GLU A 175 0.39 -14.80 22.38
CA GLU A 175 1.36 -15.42 21.47
C GLU A 175 2.48 -14.44 21.06
N ASN A 176 2.17 -13.15 21.00
CA ASN A 176 3.09 -12.13 20.46
C ASN A 176 3.83 -11.32 21.54
N HIS A 177 3.30 -11.23 22.76
CA HIS A 177 3.92 -10.43 23.81
C HIS A 177 5.28 -11.00 24.24
N GLY A 178 6.35 -10.20 24.11
CA GLY A 178 7.71 -10.61 24.44
C GLY A 178 8.35 -11.57 23.44
N SER A 179 7.74 -11.76 22.26
CA SER A 179 8.21 -12.68 21.23
C SER A 179 8.74 -11.96 19.98
N VAL A 180 9.56 -12.65 19.20
CA VAL A 180 10.00 -12.26 17.86
C VAL A 180 10.02 -13.48 16.96
N SER A 181 9.38 -13.39 15.80
CA SER A 181 9.24 -14.51 14.87
C SER A 181 9.31 -14.02 13.43
N ALA A 182 10.13 -14.67 12.61
CA ALA A 182 10.15 -14.46 11.17
C ALA A 182 8.89 -15.04 10.51
N TYR A 183 8.46 -14.46 9.39
CA TYR A 183 7.29 -14.97 8.68
C TYR A 183 7.30 -14.69 7.19
N GLY A 184 6.50 -15.45 6.42
CA GLY A 184 6.40 -15.25 4.97
C GLY A 184 7.77 -15.28 4.28
N VAL A 185 8.75 -15.99 4.88
CA VAL A 185 10.13 -16.05 4.41
C VAL A 185 10.13 -16.59 2.98
N PHE A 186 10.77 -15.87 2.06
CA PHE A 186 10.81 -16.18 0.62
C PHE A 186 9.45 -16.21 -0.11
N GLY A 187 8.37 -15.76 0.53
CA GLY A 187 7.02 -15.73 -0.05
C GLY A 187 6.24 -14.45 0.22
N HIS A 188 6.88 -13.42 0.78
CA HIS A 188 6.20 -12.19 1.15
C HIS A 188 6.07 -11.24 -0.04
N ARG A 189 4.82 -10.92 -0.44
CA ARG A 189 4.46 -10.06 -1.59
C ARG A 189 5.18 -8.72 -1.73
N HIS A 190 5.63 -8.13 -0.61
CA HIS A 190 6.45 -6.92 -0.63
C HIS A 190 7.78 -7.08 -1.37
N VAL A 191 8.29 -8.30 -1.53
CA VAL A 191 9.53 -8.55 -2.29
C VAL A 191 9.38 -8.09 -3.74
N ALA A 192 8.19 -8.23 -4.34
CA ALA A 192 7.90 -7.81 -5.70
C ALA A 192 8.07 -6.29 -5.88
N GLU A 193 7.61 -5.50 -4.89
CA GLU A 193 7.82 -4.04 -4.91
C GLU A 193 9.30 -3.69 -4.82
N MET A 194 10.05 -4.38 -3.95
CA MET A 194 11.49 -4.13 -3.78
C MET A 194 12.28 -4.48 -5.05
N GLN A 195 12.00 -5.64 -5.65
CA GLN A 195 12.62 -6.09 -6.90
C GLN A 195 12.30 -5.15 -8.06
N GLN A 196 11.03 -4.76 -8.23
CA GLN A 196 10.62 -3.81 -9.25
C GLN A 196 11.40 -2.50 -9.15
N GLU A 197 11.40 -1.88 -7.96
CA GLU A 197 11.96 -0.54 -7.79
C GLU A 197 13.49 -0.53 -7.82
N LEU A 198 14.16 -1.59 -7.34
CA LEU A 198 15.60 -1.77 -7.50
C LEU A 198 15.97 -2.03 -8.98
N GLY A 199 15.14 -2.75 -9.73
CA GLY A 199 15.33 -2.99 -11.16
C GLY A 199 15.23 -1.73 -11.99
N LEU A 200 14.23 -0.90 -11.71
CA LEU A 200 14.10 0.42 -12.32
C LEU A 200 15.29 1.33 -12.00
N ALA A 201 15.85 1.24 -10.80
CA ALA A 201 16.98 2.07 -10.38
C ALA A 201 18.34 1.61 -10.94
N THR A 202 18.53 0.31 -11.16
CA THR A 202 19.80 -0.28 -11.62
C THR A 202 19.82 -0.55 -13.12
N GLY A 203 18.66 -0.61 -13.78
CA GLY A 203 18.53 -1.05 -15.17
C GLY A 203 18.71 -2.57 -15.36
N LEU A 204 18.75 -3.35 -14.28
CA LEU A 204 18.89 -4.80 -14.34
C LEU A 204 17.57 -5.49 -14.70
N ALA A 205 17.66 -6.63 -15.36
CA ALA A 205 16.50 -7.45 -15.68
C ALA A 205 15.81 -8.01 -14.42
N ALA A 206 14.49 -8.16 -14.48
CA ALA A 206 13.69 -8.70 -13.37
C ALA A 206 14.19 -10.08 -12.90
N SER A 207 14.63 -10.94 -13.82
CA SER A 207 15.18 -12.27 -13.50
C SER A 207 16.49 -12.24 -12.69
N VAL A 208 17.26 -11.16 -12.77
CA VAL A 208 18.48 -11.01 -11.96
C VAL A 208 18.10 -10.65 -10.52
N LEU A 209 17.04 -9.85 -10.36
CA LEU A 209 16.61 -9.36 -9.06
C LEU A 209 15.70 -10.33 -8.31
N SER A 210 14.97 -11.18 -9.04
CA SER A 210 14.20 -12.28 -8.46
C SER A 210 15.07 -13.17 -7.57
N ASP A 211 16.30 -13.42 -8.03
CA ASP A 211 17.24 -14.33 -7.38
C ASP A 211 18.14 -13.59 -6.37
N ALA A 212 18.32 -12.27 -6.54
CA ALA A 212 19.18 -11.46 -5.70
C ALA A 212 18.51 -10.95 -4.42
N VAL A 213 17.23 -10.58 -4.46
CA VAL A 213 16.56 -9.93 -3.31
C VAL A 213 15.95 -10.95 -2.36
N ASN A 214 16.56 -11.11 -1.19
CA ASN A 214 16.14 -12.03 -0.14
C ASN A 214 15.48 -11.25 1.00
N PHE A 215 14.20 -11.48 1.25
CA PHE A 215 13.42 -10.72 2.23
C PHE A 215 12.89 -11.60 3.37
N VAL A 216 13.20 -11.17 4.60
CA VAL A 216 12.78 -11.80 5.86
C VAL A 216 12.14 -10.73 6.76
N PRO A 217 10.80 -10.69 6.84
CA PRO A 217 10.07 -9.75 7.70
C PRO A 217 9.80 -10.23 9.13
#